data_AF-A0A2V6WD18-F1
#
_entry.id   AF-A0A2V6WD18-F1
#
_cell.length_a   1.000
_cell.length_b   1.000
_cell.length_c   1.000
_cell.angle_alpha   90.00
_cell.angle_beta   90.00
_cell.angle_gamma   90.00
#
_symmetry.space_group_name_H-M   'P 1'
#
loop_
_entity.id
_entity.type
_entity.pdbx_description
1 polymer ?
#
loop_
_entity_poly.entity_id
_entity_poly.type
_entity_poly.pdbx_seq_one_letter_code
_entity_poly.pdbx_strand_id
1 'polypeptide(L)'
;ATAYYICEAMGWEAGVDKTLRDAPQFMGLYTAFLVIGSLIVMVPGAPLIRIMWASQVINGIMLPFVLIFMLKLVNQPDLMRGEFTNSRFQNAVAWSTTVIMIALTVGLVVTAFVP
;
A
#
# COMPACT_ATOMS: atom_id res chain seq x y z
N ALA A 1 3.86 4.20 4.09
CA ALA A 1 3.43 2.84 3.70
C ALA A 1 4.42 1.78 4.19
N THR A 2 5.70 1.82 3.80
CA THR A 2 6.70 0.79 4.12
C THR A 2 6.87 0.46 5.61
N ALA A 3 6.97 1.47 6.48
CA ALA A 3 7.08 1.26 7.93
C ALA A 3 5.82 0.60 8.53
N TYR A 4 4.64 0.91 7.98
CA TYR A 4 3.39 0.27 8.40
C TYR A 4 3.37 -1.20 7.98
N TYR A 5 3.69 -1.52 6.73
CA TYR A 5 3.73 -2.92 6.26
C TYR A 5 4.77 -3.78 6.98
N ILE A 6 5.94 -3.22 7.32
CA ILE A 6 6.96 -3.95 8.08
C ILE A 6 6.47 -4.24 9.51
N CYS A 7 5.86 -3.26 10.17
CA CYS A 7 5.32 -3.46 11.52
C CYS A 7 4.13 -4.42 11.51
N GLU A 8 3.24 -4.34 10.52
CA GLU A 8 2.11 -5.24 10.34
C GLU A 8 2.58 -6.69 10.08
N ALA A 9 3.61 -6.88 9.25
CA ALA A 9 4.22 -8.18 8.99
C ALA A 9 4.94 -8.77 10.22
N MET A 10 5.50 -7.93 11.09
CA MET A 10 6.19 -8.35 12.31
C MET A 10 5.25 -8.51 13.52
N GLY A 11 3.95 -8.21 13.35
CA GLY A 11 2.95 -8.24 14.43
C GLY A 11 3.17 -7.16 15.49
N TRP A 12 3.88 -6.09 15.14
CA TRP A 12 4.16 -4.96 16.02
C TRP A 12 3.06 -3.91 15.93
N GLU A 13 2.74 -3.28 17.06
CA GLU A 13 1.76 -2.19 17.09
C GLU A 13 2.23 -1.03 16.19
N ALA A 14 1.49 -0.75 15.12
CA ALA A 14 1.80 0.31 14.16
C ALA A 14 0.85 1.50 14.37
N GLY A 15 1.39 2.72 14.44
CA GLY A 15 0.58 3.92 14.54
C GLY A 15 1.42 5.18 14.70
N VAL A 16 1.18 6.18 13.84
CA VAL A 16 1.75 7.54 13.98
C VAL A 16 1.19 8.25 15.23
N ASP A 17 -0.01 7.88 15.68
CA ASP A 17 -0.63 8.38 16.93
C ASP A 17 -0.07 7.73 18.21
N LYS A 18 0.83 6.74 18.10
CA LYS A 18 1.46 6.13 19.28
C LYS A 18 2.75 6.84 19.67
N THR A 19 2.92 7.04 20.97
CA THR A 19 4.12 7.66 21.54
C THR A 19 5.33 6.75 21.32
N LEU A 20 6.55 7.31 21.23
CA LEU A 20 7.85 6.59 21.17
C LEU A 20 7.98 5.42 22.18
N ARG A 21 7.19 5.45 23.26
CA ARG A 21 7.18 4.49 24.35
C ARG A 21 6.25 3.29 24.12
N ASP A 22 5.23 3.43 23.28
CA ASP A 22 4.24 2.37 22.99
C ASP A 22 4.62 1.54 21.75
N ALA A 23 5.30 2.15 20.77
CA ALA A 23 5.75 1.48 19.54
C ALA A 23 7.17 1.90 19.12
N PRO A 24 8.20 1.55 19.91
CA PRO A 24 9.58 2.00 19.68
C PRO A 24 10.14 1.53 18.33
N GLN A 25 9.77 0.33 17.86
CA GLN A 25 10.24 -0.16 16.56
C GLN A 25 9.65 0.62 15.38
N PHE A 26 8.35 0.96 15.43
CA PHE A 26 7.69 1.72 14.36
C PHE A 26 8.25 3.13 14.25
N MET A 27 8.34 3.84 15.39
CA MET A 27 8.83 5.22 15.39
C MET A 27 10.33 5.28 15.04
N GLY A 28 11.14 4.34 15.52
CA GLY A 28 12.56 4.25 15.15
C GLY A 28 12.77 4.05 13.65
N LEU A 29 12.04 3.11 13.05
CA LEU A 29 12.10 2.85 11.61
C LEU A 29 11.58 4.05 10.80
N TYR A 30 10.48 4.67 11.26
CA TYR A 30 9.90 5.86 10.63
C TYR A 30 10.87 7.05 10.66
N THR A 31 11.45 7.36 11.83
CA THR A 31 12.46 8.43 11.97
C THR A 31 13.70 8.14 11.13
N ALA A 32 14.16 6.88 11.06
CA ALA A 32 15.29 6.52 10.20
C ALA A 32 15.00 6.78 8.72
N PHE A 33 13.81 6.40 8.23
CA PHE A 33 13.40 6.71 6.85
C PHE A 33 13.33 8.21 6.58
N LEU A 34 12.82 9.00 7.54
CA LEU A 34 12.78 10.46 7.41
C LEU A 34 14.17 11.08 7.37
N VAL A 35 15.10 10.65 8.22
CA VAL A 35 16.48 11.16 8.27
C VAL A 35 17.23 10.79 6.98
N ILE A 36 17.09 9.55 6.51
CA ILE A 36 17.70 9.12 5.25
C ILE A 36 17.11 9.92 4.08
N GLY A 37 15.79 10.07 4.05
CA GLY A 37 15.11 10.87 3.03
C GLY A 37 15.57 12.34 3.02
N SER A 38 15.67 12.98 4.19
CA SER A 38 16.09 14.38 4.29
C SER A 38 17.53 14.61 3.86
N LEU A 39 18.44 13.69 4.17
CA LEU A 39 19.83 13.72 3.69
C LEU A 39 19.91 13.63 2.16
N ILE A 40 19.07 12.78 1.54
CA ILE A 40 19.00 12.65 0.08
C ILE A 40 18.45 13.91 -0.57
N VAL A 41 17.44 14.56 0.03
CA VAL A 41 16.87 15.83 -0.46
C VAL A 41 17.88 16.98 -0.39
N MET A 42 18.79 16.97 0.58
CA MET A 42 19.79 18.03 0.73
C MET A 42 20.88 18.03 -0.35
N VAL A 43 20.94 16.98 -1.19
CA VAL A 43 21.84 16.93 -2.36
C VAL A 43 21.26 17.81 -3.48
N PRO A 44 21.95 18.89 -3.90
CA PRO A 44 21.47 19.78 -4.96
C PRO A 44 21.37 19.02 -6.30
N GLY A 45 20.22 19.12 -6.96
CA GLY A 45 19.94 18.43 -8.23
C GLY A 45 19.28 17.06 -8.10
N ALA A 46 18.91 16.63 -6.89
CA ALA A 46 18.15 15.39 -6.71
C ALA A 46 16.81 15.46 -7.50
N PRO A 47 16.49 14.48 -8.36
CA PRO A 47 15.23 14.44 -9.09
C PRO A 47 14.08 13.98 -8.19
N LEU A 48 13.71 14.81 -7.20
CA LEU A 48 12.66 14.53 -6.21
C LEU A 48 11.35 14.09 -6.86
N ILE A 49 10.94 14.80 -7.91
CA ILE A 49 9.70 14.50 -8.65
C ILE A 49 9.74 13.09 -9.23
N ARG A 50 10.89 12.66 -9.76
CA ARG A 50 11.06 11.33 -10.37
C ARG A 50 11.03 10.23 -9.29
N ILE A 51 11.64 10.48 -8.14
CA ILE A 51 11.60 9.58 -6.98
C ILE A 51 10.18 9.47 -6.42
N MET A 52 9.48 10.60 -6.27
CA MET A 52 8.09 10.62 -5.84
C MET A 52 7.19 9.86 -6.81
N TRP A 53 7.29 10.13 -8.11
CA TRP A 53 6.54 9.41 -9.13
C TRP A 53 6.80 7.91 -9.08
N ALA A 54 8.07 7.48 -9.01
CA ALA A 54 8.41 6.06 -8.89
C ALA A 54 7.74 5.41 -7.67
N SER A 55 7.77 6.06 -6.51
CA SER A 55 7.10 5.54 -5.30
C SER A 55 5.57 5.47 -5.45
N GLN A 56 4.95 6.43 -6.14
CA GLN A 56 3.51 6.42 -6.38
C GLN A 56 3.11 5.33 -7.38
N VAL A 57 3.89 5.14 -8.45
CA VAL A 57 3.68 4.08 -9.44
C VAL A 57 3.76 2.71 -8.77
N ILE A 58 4.79 2.47 -7.95
CA ILE A 58 4.97 1.21 -7.23
C ILE A 58 3.79 0.95 -6.28
N ASN A 59 3.34 1.97 -5.53
CA ASN A 59 2.14 1.83 -4.69
C ASN A 59 0.88 1.54 -5.53
N GLY A 60 0.71 2.21 -6.67
CA GLY A 60 -0.40 1.98 -7.58
C GLY A 60 -0.46 0.55 -8.10
N ILE A 61 0.70 -0.06 -8.40
CA ILE A 61 0.80 -1.47 -8.83
C ILE A 61 0.50 -2.45 -7.69
N MET A 62 0.84 -2.10 -6.45
CA MET A 62 0.55 -2.94 -5.28
C MET A 62 -0.95 -3.01 -4.95
N LEU A 63 -1.69 -1.92 -5.14
CA LEU A 63 -3.12 -1.86 -4.81
C LEU A 63 -3.96 -2.99 -5.42
N PRO A 64 -3.97 -3.25 -6.75
CA PRO A 64 -4.77 -4.32 -7.34
C PRO A 64 -4.39 -5.70 -6.83
N PHE A 65 -3.10 -5.95 -6.57
CA PHE A 65 -2.65 -7.20 -5.97
C PHE A 65 -3.28 -7.38 -4.58
N VAL A 66 -3.16 -6.37 -3.71
CA VAL A 66 -3.76 -6.39 -2.37
C VAL A 66 -5.28 -6.53 -2.44
N LEU A 67 -5.97 -5.83 -3.35
CA LEU A 67 -7.41 -5.93 -3.54
C LEU A 67 -7.84 -7.35 -3.94
N ILE A 68 -7.12 -8.01 -4.85
CA ILE A 68 -7.43 -9.40 -5.25
C ILE A 68 -7.34 -10.33 -4.05
N PHE A 69 -6.28 -10.23 -3.25
CA PHE A 69 -6.13 -11.06 -2.06
C PHE A 69 -7.20 -10.76 -1.02
N MET A 70 -7.47 -9.48 -0.76
CA MET A 70 -8.54 -9.05 0.14
C MET A 70 -9.90 -9.58 -0.31
N LEU A 71 -10.26 -9.45 -1.60
CA LEU A 71 -11.52 -9.96 -2.12
C LEU A 71 -11.59 -11.48 -2.02
N LYS A 72 -10.50 -12.18 -2.27
CA LYS A 72 -10.44 -13.64 -2.10
C LYS A 72 -10.63 -14.03 -0.63
N LEU A 73 -10.07 -13.27 0.31
CA LEU A 73 -10.18 -13.50 1.75
C LEU A 73 -11.61 -13.22 2.26
N VAL A 74 -12.18 -12.08 1.86
CA VAL A 74 -13.53 -11.63 2.22
C VAL A 74 -14.60 -12.57 1.66
N ASN A 75 -14.33 -13.16 0.50
CA ASN A 75 -15.26 -14.10 -0.13
C ASN A 75 -15.07 -15.55 0.38
N GLN A 76 -14.16 -15.80 1.33
CA GLN A 76 -14.01 -17.11 1.99
C GLN A 76 -14.93 -17.21 3.22
N PRO A 77 -15.98 -18.05 3.16
CA PRO A 77 -16.96 -18.19 4.24
C PRO A 77 -16.35 -18.76 5.54
N ASP A 78 -15.28 -19.55 5.44
CA ASP A 78 -14.54 -20.11 6.58
C ASP A 78 -13.82 -19.04 7.41
N LEU A 79 -13.35 -17.94 6.79
CA LEU A 79 -12.62 -16.86 7.48
C LEU A 79 -13.56 -15.79 8.04
N MET A 80 -14.64 -15.48 7.34
CA MET A 80 -15.58 -14.42 7.72
C MET A 80 -16.75 -14.89 8.61
N ARG A 81 -16.76 -16.15 9.07
CA ARG A 81 -17.84 -16.72 9.90
C ARG A 81 -19.23 -16.62 9.25
N GLY A 82 -19.32 -16.81 7.93
CA GLY A 82 -20.58 -17.02 7.18
C GLY A 82 -21.61 -15.88 7.11
N GLU A 83 -21.76 -15.03 8.12
CA GLU A 83 -22.77 -13.96 8.19
C GLU A 83 -22.30 -12.62 7.58
N PHE A 84 -20.98 -12.41 7.47
CA PHE A 84 -20.38 -11.17 6.93
C PHE A 84 -19.76 -11.33 5.55
N THR A 85 -20.08 -12.39 4.81
CA THR A 85 -19.58 -12.57 3.45
C THR A 85 -20.17 -11.53 2.51
N ASN A 86 -19.36 -11.04 1.57
CA ASN A 86 -19.79 -10.07 0.57
C ASN A 86 -21.02 -10.61 -0.21
N SER A 87 -22.13 -9.87 -0.21
CA SER A 87 -23.30 -10.24 -1.00
C SER A 87 -22.96 -10.20 -2.50
N ARG A 88 -23.70 -10.95 -3.34
CA ARG A 88 -23.45 -11.02 -4.80
C ARG A 88 -23.34 -9.64 -5.47
N PHE A 89 -24.11 -8.66 -4.98
CA PHE A 89 -24.05 -7.28 -5.46
C PHE A 89 -22.75 -6.57 -5.04
N GLN A 90 -22.34 -6.70 -3.78
CA GLN A 90 -21.09 -6.10 -3.29
C GLN A 90 -19.87 -6.75 -3.95
N ASN A 91 -19.91 -8.05 -4.21
CA ASN A 91 -18.87 -8.74 -4.95
C ASN A 91 -18.79 -8.25 -6.40
N ALA A 92 -19.93 -8.00 -7.07
CA ALA A 92 -19.94 -7.44 -8.42
C ALA A 92 -19.34 -6.03 -8.49
N VAL A 93 -19.67 -5.15 -7.53
CA VAL A 93 -19.11 -3.79 -7.44
C VAL A 93 -17.62 -3.83 -7.10
N ALA A 94 -17.21 -4.72 -6.20
CA ALA A 94 -15.81 -4.81 -5.80
C ALA A 94 -14.93 -5.43 -6.90
N TRP A 95 -15.43 -6.43 -7.62
CA TRP A 95 -14.77 -6.97 -8.81
C TRP A 95 -14.71 -5.93 -9.94
N SER A 96 -15.78 -5.19 -10.21
CA SER A 96 -15.76 -4.15 -11.25
C SER A 96 -14.74 -3.07 -10.92
N THR A 97 -14.69 -2.60 -9.66
CA THR A 97 -13.72 -1.61 -9.19
C THR A 97 -12.29 -2.14 -9.29
N THR A 98 -12.07 -3.41 -8.94
CA THR A 98 -10.77 -4.08 -9.05
C THR A 98 -10.33 -4.20 -10.52
N VAL A 99 -11.23 -4.60 -11.42
CA VAL A 99 -10.94 -4.70 -12.86
C VAL A 99 -10.61 -3.33 -13.45
N ILE A 100 -11.38 -2.29 -13.09
CA ILE A 100 -11.12 -0.92 -13.52
C ILE A 100 -9.76 -0.43 -13.01
N MET A 101 -9.45 -0.66 -11.73
CA MET A 101 -8.14 -0.34 -11.14
C MET A 101 -7.01 -1.08 -11.84
N ILE A 102 -7.15 -2.37 -12.14
CA ILE A 102 -6.16 -3.15 -12.89
C ILE A 102 -5.98 -2.55 -14.29
N ALA A 103 -7.06 -2.24 -15.00
CA ALA A 103 -7.00 -1.67 -16.35
C ALA A 103 -6.30 -0.30 -16.35
N LEU A 104 -6.62 0.58 -15.41
CA LEU A 104 -5.98 1.88 -15.23
C LEU A 104 -4.49 1.73 -14.87
N THR A 105 -4.17 0.78 -13.98
CA THR A 105 -2.78 0.50 -13.57
C THR A 105 -1.97 -0.03 -14.75
N VAL A 106 -2.52 -0.97 -15.53
CA VAL A 106 -1.89 -1.48 -16.74
C VAL A 106 -1.72 -0.35 -17.77
N GLY A 107 -2.73 0.48 -17.97
CA GLY A 107 -2.64 1.66 -18.85
C GLY A 107 -1.51 2.59 -18.41
N LEU A 108 -1.38 2.87 -17.11
CA LEU A 108 -0.31 3.69 -16.56
C LEU A 108 1.07 3.05 -16.70
N VAL A 109 1.20 1.74 -16.53
CA VAL A 109 2.46 1.02 -16.78
C VAL A 109 2.80 1.08 -18.26
N VAL A 110 1.83 0.86 -19.15
CA VAL A 110 2.04 0.93 -20.60
C VAL A 110 2.49 2.33 -21.01
N THR A 111 1.84 3.40 -20.56
CA THR A 111 2.26 4.78 -20.88
C THR A 111 3.54 5.21 -20.18
N ALA A 112 3.88 4.62 -19.04
CA ALA A 112 5.14 4.90 -18.35
C ALA A 112 6.35 4.20 -19.00
N PHE A 113 6.14 3.04 -19.64
CA PHE A 113 7.22 2.24 -20.26
C PHE A 113 7.26 2.31 -21.79
N VAL A 114 6.15 2.62 -22.45
CA VAL A 114 6.05 2.87 -23.90
C VAL A 114 5.96 4.38 -24.11
N PRO A 115 6.97 5.02 -24.73
CA PRO A 115 7.01 6.47 -24.95
C PRO A 115 5.91 6.98 -25.89
#